data_AF-A0A4R2H740-F1
#
_entry.id   AF-A0A4R2H740-F1
#
_cell.length_a   1.000
_cell.length_b   1.000
_cell.length_c   1.000
_cell.angle_alpha   90.00
_cell.angle_beta   90.00
_cell.angle_gamma   90.00
#
_symmetry.space_group_name_H-M   'P 1'
#
loop_
_entity.id
_entity.type
_entity.pdbx_description
1 polymer ?
#
loop_
_entity_poly.entity_id
_entity_poly.type
_entity_poly.pdbx_seq_one_letter_code
_entity_poly.pdbx_strand_id
1 'polypeptide(L)'
;MFEKKNSVSIFEEFNGRINKIKDLNKVPVSEPIYLKFLSEYKGLEITPDIEIFGYEDVLNENKYIEKDYPELYDKIWIIGRSGQGDEWFINIEKSTILFYDHNNGEYESIDEFLDFNIDFLVFLQAAFLFRELEEQLDDHEDNLPIEIQELFVSSLEKISDDFYLKYPYKCF
;
A
#
# COMPACT_ATOMS: atom_id res chain seq x y z
N MET A 1 -4.24 -19.85 6.23
CA MET A 1 -3.26 -19.71 7.32
C MET A 1 -2.20 -18.80 6.75
N PHE A 2 -1.93 -17.67 7.40
CA PHE A 2 -1.17 -16.53 6.89
C PHE A 2 0.04 -16.91 6.04
N GLU A 3 -0.15 -16.94 4.72
CA GLU A 3 0.86 -17.38 3.76
C GLU A 3 1.31 -16.22 2.87
N LYS A 4 2.62 -16.04 2.77
CA LYS A 4 3.22 -15.05 1.87
C LYS A 4 2.90 -15.42 0.43
N LYS A 5 1.97 -14.69 -0.19
CA LYS A 5 1.64 -14.84 -1.61
C LYS A 5 2.79 -14.38 -2.49
N ASN A 6 3.01 -15.08 -3.61
CA ASN A 6 3.93 -14.59 -4.64
C ASN A 6 3.20 -13.60 -5.55
N SER A 7 3.97 -12.86 -6.36
CA SER A 7 3.40 -11.82 -7.24
C SER A 7 2.39 -12.38 -8.24
N VAL A 8 2.58 -13.60 -8.75
CA VAL A 8 1.63 -14.24 -9.69
C VAL A 8 0.29 -14.46 -8.99
N SER A 9 0.29 -15.09 -7.81
CA SER A 9 -0.93 -15.34 -7.05
C SER A 9 -1.66 -14.06 -6.62
N ILE A 10 -0.91 -13.00 -6.30
CA ILE A 10 -1.51 -11.68 -5.99
C ILE A 10 -2.24 -11.13 -7.23
N PHE A 11 -1.56 -11.14 -8.37
CA PHE A 11 -2.09 -10.58 -9.60
C PHE A 11 -3.25 -11.38 -10.22
N GLU A 12 -3.41 -12.66 -9.87
CA GLU A 12 -4.58 -13.48 -10.26
C GLU A 12 -5.87 -12.98 -9.61
N GLU A 13 -5.79 -12.32 -8.46
CA GLU A 13 -6.96 -11.76 -7.76
C GLU A 13 -7.35 -10.37 -8.27
N PHE A 14 -6.50 -9.74 -9.10
CA PHE A 14 -6.71 -8.37 -9.53
C PHE A 14 -7.59 -8.27 -10.76
N ASN A 15 -8.47 -7.27 -10.78
CA ASN A 15 -9.27 -6.96 -11.94
C ASN A 15 -8.43 -6.27 -13.03
N GLY A 16 -8.20 -6.98 -14.13
CA GLY A 16 -7.51 -6.44 -15.30
C GLY A 16 -8.25 -5.25 -15.93
N ARG A 17 -7.49 -4.35 -16.55
CA ARG A 17 -8.01 -3.29 -17.41
C ARG A 17 -8.40 -3.87 -18.76
N ILE A 18 -9.44 -3.31 -19.37
CA ILE A 18 -9.83 -3.65 -20.75
C ILE A 18 -8.72 -3.24 -21.72
N ASN A 19 -8.15 -2.05 -21.50
CA ASN A 19 -7.06 -1.50 -22.30
C ASN A 19 -5.84 -1.27 -21.40
N LYS A 20 -4.72 -1.91 -21.75
CA LYS A 20 -3.45 -1.70 -21.08
C LYS A 20 -2.94 -0.28 -21.32
N ILE A 21 -2.39 0.34 -20.28
CA ILE A 21 -1.68 1.61 -20.41
C ILE A 21 -0.27 1.31 -20.90
N LYS A 22 0.06 1.82 -22.09
CA LYS A 22 1.36 1.58 -22.75
C LYS A 22 2.40 2.64 -22.44
N ASP A 23 1.93 3.85 -22.14
CA ASP A 23 2.77 5.00 -21.85
C ASP A 23 2.55 5.42 -20.39
N LEU A 24 3.57 5.17 -19.58
CA LEU A 24 3.62 5.52 -18.16
C LEU A 24 4.57 6.69 -17.90
N ASN A 25 4.95 7.48 -18.91
CA ASN A 25 5.92 8.58 -18.77
C ASN A 25 5.49 9.67 -17.79
N LYS A 26 4.22 9.69 -17.38
CA LYS A 26 3.68 10.60 -16.36
C LYS A 26 3.88 10.11 -14.92
N VAL A 27 4.32 8.87 -14.76
CA VAL A 27 4.59 8.26 -13.46
C VAL A 27 6.10 8.33 -13.22
N PRO A 28 6.58 9.11 -12.24
CA PRO A 28 8.01 9.29 -11.99
C PRO A 28 8.65 8.07 -11.30
N VAL A 29 7.83 7.17 -10.75
CA VAL A 29 8.27 5.96 -10.05
C VAL A 29 8.80 4.92 -11.04
N SER A 30 9.94 4.30 -10.72
CA SER A 30 10.59 3.28 -11.56
C SER A 30 10.40 1.84 -11.08
N GLU A 31 9.62 1.61 -10.01
CA GLU A 31 9.37 0.29 -9.42
C GLU A 31 8.58 -0.62 -10.40
N PRO A 32 9.15 -1.76 -10.84
CA PRO A 32 8.55 -2.58 -11.90
C PRO A 32 7.19 -3.20 -11.58
N ILE A 33 6.95 -3.62 -10.34
CA ILE A 33 5.70 -4.29 -9.94
C ILE A 33 4.55 -3.28 -9.93
N TYR A 34 4.81 -2.06 -9.47
CA TYR A 34 3.89 -0.94 -9.48
C TYR A 34 3.59 -0.47 -10.89
N LEU A 35 4.61 -0.33 -11.75
CA LEU A 35 4.39 0.02 -13.16
C LEU A 35 3.58 -1.04 -13.90
N LYS A 36 3.83 -2.32 -13.63
CA LYS A 36 2.99 -3.42 -14.15
C LYS A 36 1.56 -3.28 -13.65
N PHE A 37 1.38 -3.01 -12.35
CA PHE A 37 0.07 -2.80 -11.75
C PHE A 37 -0.71 -1.71 -12.49
N LEU A 38 -0.15 -0.49 -12.61
CA LEU A 38 -0.79 0.62 -13.31
C LEU A 38 -1.07 0.33 -14.79
N SER A 39 -0.19 -0.42 -15.45
CA SER A 39 -0.35 -0.77 -16.86
C SER A 39 -1.54 -1.72 -17.09
N GLU A 40 -1.69 -2.72 -16.22
CA GLU A 40 -2.50 -3.90 -16.52
C GLU A 40 -3.77 -4.02 -15.67
N TYR A 41 -3.85 -3.38 -14.51
CA TYR A 41 -4.91 -3.58 -13.52
C TYR A 41 -5.64 -2.29 -13.14
N LYS A 42 -6.89 -2.44 -12.70
CA LYS A 42 -7.67 -1.34 -12.12
C LYS A 42 -7.20 -1.07 -10.69
N GLY A 43 -7.57 0.11 -10.18
CA GLY A 43 -7.52 0.35 -8.73
C GLY A 43 -8.36 -0.69 -7.98
N LEU A 44 -7.96 -0.98 -6.76
CA LEU A 44 -8.63 -1.97 -5.90
C LEU A 44 -8.48 -1.60 -4.43
N GLU A 45 -9.47 -2.01 -3.66
CA GLU A 45 -9.43 -2.08 -2.21
C GLU A 45 -9.08 -3.51 -1.82
N ILE A 46 -7.99 -3.70 -1.05
CA ILE A 46 -7.58 -5.00 -0.53
C ILE A 46 -8.16 -5.21 0.86
N THR A 47 -8.08 -4.17 1.69
CA THR A 47 -8.69 -4.05 3.01
C THR A 47 -9.25 -2.62 3.15
N PRO A 48 -10.10 -2.32 4.14
CA PRO A 48 -10.53 -0.97 4.44
C PRO A 48 -9.36 0.02 4.66
N ASP A 49 -8.19 -0.47 5.07
CA ASP A 49 -7.00 0.34 5.32
C ASP A 49 -6.08 0.50 4.11
N ILE A 50 -6.30 -0.28 3.04
CA ILE A 50 -5.42 -0.35 1.86
C ILE A 50 -6.25 -0.34 0.58
N GLU A 51 -6.60 0.87 0.14
CA GLU A 51 -7.06 1.17 -1.21
C GLU A 51 -5.86 1.59 -2.07
N ILE A 52 -5.69 0.97 -3.24
CA ILE A 52 -4.64 1.29 -4.22
C ILE A 52 -5.28 1.87 -5.47
N PHE A 53 -4.83 3.05 -5.87
CA PHE A 53 -5.38 3.79 -6.99
C PHE A 53 -4.99 3.22 -8.34
N GLY A 54 -5.93 3.25 -9.29
CA GLY A 54 -5.66 2.93 -10.68
C GLY A 54 -4.90 4.08 -11.38
N TYR A 55 -4.46 3.83 -12.62
CA TYR A 55 -3.68 4.81 -13.39
C TYR A 55 -4.32 6.20 -13.50
N GLU A 56 -5.63 6.28 -13.79
CA GLU A 56 -6.31 7.57 -13.91
C GLU A 56 -6.38 8.32 -12.58
N ASP A 57 -6.74 7.61 -11.52
CA ASP A 57 -6.92 8.18 -10.17
C ASP A 57 -5.57 8.66 -9.64
N VAL A 58 -4.51 7.86 -9.79
CA VAL A 58 -3.18 8.23 -9.30
C VAL A 58 -2.62 9.46 -10.01
N LEU A 59 -2.90 9.63 -11.31
CA LEU A 59 -2.55 10.85 -12.03
C LEU A 59 -3.41 12.05 -11.63
N ASN A 60 -4.62 11.83 -11.12
CA ASN A 60 -5.45 12.90 -10.62
C ASN A 60 -4.95 13.36 -9.25
N GLU A 61 -4.74 12.43 -8.32
CA GLU A 61 -4.29 12.72 -6.97
C GLU A 61 -2.90 13.37 -6.97
N ASN A 62 -1.96 12.90 -7.80
CA ASN A 62 -0.63 13.51 -7.82
C ASN A 62 -0.56 14.90 -8.49
N LYS A 63 -1.62 15.36 -9.20
CA LYS A 63 -1.69 16.77 -9.62
C LYS A 63 -1.90 17.71 -8.44
N TYR A 64 -2.54 17.24 -7.36
CA TYR A 64 -2.68 18.01 -6.13
C TYR A 64 -1.30 18.23 -5.52
N ILE A 65 -0.49 17.17 -5.40
CA ILE A 65 0.90 17.27 -4.93
C ILE A 65 1.73 18.22 -5.83
N GLU A 66 1.65 18.07 -7.15
CA GLU A 66 2.36 18.95 -8.10
C GLU A 66 2.02 20.44 -7.90
N LYS A 67 0.74 20.73 -7.66
CA LYS A 67 0.21 22.09 -7.59
C LYS A 67 0.44 22.74 -6.23
N ASP A 68 0.15 22.01 -5.17
CA ASP A 68 0.04 22.56 -3.81
C ASP A 68 1.28 22.24 -2.96
N TYR A 69 2.07 21.21 -3.33
CA TYR A 69 3.29 20.76 -2.64
C TYR A 69 4.48 20.59 -3.60
N PRO A 70 4.87 21.62 -4.37
CA PRO A 70 5.90 21.51 -5.40
C PRO A 70 7.28 21.07 -4.87
N GLU A 71 7.58 21.32 -3.59
CA GLU A 71 8.82 20.89 -2.92
C GLU A 71 8.86 19.38 -2.60
N LEU A 72 7.72 18.70 -2.66
CA LEU A 72 7.58 17.26 -2.40
C LEU A 72 7.29 16.47 -3.67
N TYR A 73 6.80 17.12 -4.73
CA TYR A 73 6.34 16.48 -5.96
C TYR A 73 7.38 15.58 -6.64
N ASP A 74 8.66 15.93 -6.59
CA ASP A 74 9.75 15.12 -7.16
C ASP A 74 10.28 14.05 -6.20
N LYS A 75 9.72 13.96 -4.98
CA LYS A 75 10.15 13.05 -3.91
C LYS A 75 9.13 11.98 -3.56
N ILE A 76 7.84 12.32 -3.59
CA ILE A 76 6.75 11.43 -3.18
C ILE A 76 5.74 11.26 -4.31
N TRP A 77 5.10 10.10 -4.33
CA TRP A 77 4.04 9.78 -5.28
C TRP A 77 2.91 9.06 -4.55
N ILE A 78 1.72 9.68 -4.44
CA ILE A 78 0.54 9.03 -3.86
C ILE A 78 0.25 7.77 -4.66
N ILE A 79 -0.03 6.66 -4.00
CA ILE A 79 -0.45 5.39 -4.62
C ILE A 79 -1.80 4.90 -4.13
N GLY A 80 -2.32 5.45 -3.04
CA GLY A 80 -3.50 4.91 -2.37
C GLY A 80 -3.82 5.61 -1.07
N ARG A 81 -4.82 5.11 -0.36
CA ARG A 81 -5.27 5.63 0.93
C ARG A 81 -5.89 4.55 1.81
N SER A 82 -6.14 4.89 3.06
CA SER A 82 -7.03 4.15 3.96
C SER A 82 -8.44 4.74 3.92
N GLY A 83 -9.42 3.95 4.36
CA GLY A 83 -10.80 4.38 4.55
C GLY A 83 -10.98 5.44 5.65
N GLN A 84 -9.93 5.72 6.43
CA GLN A 84 -9.92 6.76 7.48
C GLN A 84 -9.32 8.09 6.99
N GLY A 85 -8.79 8.13 5.78
CA GLY A 85 -8.22 9.34 5.17
C GLY A 85 -6.69 9.41 5.19
N ASP A 86 -6.01 8.42 5.76
CA ASP A 86 -4.56 8.30 5.68
C ASP A 86 -4.10 7.89 4.29
N GLU A 87 -2.86 8.20 3.93
CA GLU A 87 -2.40 8.05 2.55
C GLU A 87 -1.14 7.22 2.44
N TRP A 88 -1.09 6.44 1.36
CA TRP A 88 0.04 5.60 0.99
C TRP A 88 0.77 6.21 -0.19
N PHE A 89 2.10 6.24 -0.13
CA PHE A 89 2.95 6.82 -1.16
C PHE A 89 4.09 5.87 -1.52
N ILE A 90 4.74 6.16 -2.65
CA ILE A 90 6.07 5.67 -2.96
C ILE A 90 7.05 6.84 -2.88
N ASN A 91 8.16 6.65 -2.18
CA ASN A 91 9.34 7.50 -2.31
C ASN A 91 9.93 7.30 -3.70
N ILE A 92 9.98 8.35 -4.52
CA ILE A 92 10.38 8.26 -5.93
C ILE A 92 11.83 7.79 -6.09
N GLU A 93 12.75 8.28 -5.24
CA GLU A 93 14.17 7.94 -5.31
C GLU A 93 14.44 6.52 -4.83
N LYS A 94 13.87 6.14 -3.68
CA LYS A 94 14.14 4.85 -3.03
C LYS A 94 13.25 3.72 -3.51
N SER A 95 12.13 4.04 -4.16
CA SER A 95 11.05 3.10 -4.47
C SER A 95 10.51 2.36 -3.24
N THR A 96 10.54 3.03 -2.08
CA THR A 96 10.01 2.49 -0.82
C THR A 96 8.63 3.03 -0.51
N ILE A 97 7.83 2.26 0.21
CA ILE A 97 6.48 2.63 0.62
C ILE A 97 6.53 3.56 1.81
N LEU A 98 5.79 4.67 1.70
CA LEU A 98 5.60 5.65 2.75
C LEU A 98 4.15 5.66 3.19
N PHE A 99 3.93 6.05 4.45
CA PHE A 99 2.62 6.31 5.02
C PHE A 99 2.57 7.72 5.60
N TYR A 100 1.42 8.37 5.46
CA TYR A 100 1.15 9.67 6.08
C TYR A 100 -0.15 9.62 6.87
N ASP A 101 -0.07 9.94 8.16
CA ASP A 101 -1.22 10.08 9.05
C ASP A 101 -1.88 11.44 8.79
N HIS A 102 -3.13 11.41 8.32
CA HIS A 102 -3.86 12.62 7.97
C HIS A 102 -4.10 13.56 9.17
N ASN A 103 -4.00 13.04 10.40
CA ASN A 103 -4.08 13.85 11.61
C ASN A 103 -2.87 14.79 11.79
N ASN A 104 -1.78 14.58 11.06
CA ASN A 104 -0.64 15.50 11.03
C ASN A 104 -0.94 16.80 10.27
N GLY A 105 -2.03 16.86 9.51
CA GLY A 105 -2.42 18.03 8.72
C GLY A 105 -1.83 18.02 7.32
N GLU A 106 -1.57 19.19 6.77
CA GLU A 106 -0.99 19.35 5.42
C GLU A 106 0.48 18.90 5.39
N TYR A 107 0.98 18.44 4.24
CA TYR A 107 2.36 17.97 4.13
C TYR A 107 3.35 19.13 4.23
N GLU A 108 4.15 19.19 5.30
CA GLU A 108 5.17 20.23 5.47
C GLU A 108 6.53 19.75 4.98
N SER A 109 6.89 18.49 5.26
CA SER A 109 8.16 17.92 4.83
C SER A 109 8.13 16.41 4.63
N ILE A 110 9.09 15.88 3.86
CA ILE A 110 9.22 14.43 3.66
C ILE A 110 9.55 13.67 4.95
N ASP A 111 10.12 14.35 5.96
CA ASP A 111 10.50 13.72 7.23
C ASP A 111 9.28 13.35 8.10
N GLU A 112 8.09 13.84 7.74
CA GLU A 112 6.81 13.52 8.40
C GLU A 112 6.21 12.20 7.90
N PHE A 113 6.75 11.67 6.79
CA PHE A 113 6.29 10.43 6.19
C PHE A 113 7.00 9.24 6.85
N LEU A 114 6.23 8.25 7.28
CA LEU A 114 6.77 7.02 7.83
C LEU A 114 7.23 6.11 6.67
N ASP A 115 8.55 5.95 6.52
CA ASP A 115 9.15 5.04 5.54
C ASP A 115 9.15 3.60 6.06
N PHE A 116 8.36 2.74 5.42
CA PHE A 116 8.31 1.32 5.75
C PHE A 116 9.59 0.59 5.29
N ASN A 117 10.40 1.20 4.41
CA ASN A 117 11.61 0.61 3.84
C ASN A 117 11.36 -0.73 3.14
N ILE A 118 10.21 -0.81 2.47
CA ILE A 118 9.75 -1.97 1.69
C ILE A 118 9.36 -1.53 0.29
N ASP A 119 9.43 -2.44 -0.68
CA ASP A 119 8.91 -2.18 -2.02
C ASP A 119 7.39 -2.42 -2.14
N PHE A 120 6.84 -2.11 -3.30
CA PHE A 120 5.41 -2.27 -3.58
C PHE A 120 4.94 -3.73 -3.53
N LEU A 121 5.78 -4.71 -3.88
CA LEU A 121 5.40 -6.13 -3.79
C LEU A 121 5.26 -6.58 -2.34
N VAL A 122 6.23 -6.20 -1.49
CA VAL A 122 6.21 -6.49 -0.06
C VAL A 122 5.00 -5.83 0.60
N PHE A 123 4.65 -4.61 0.18
CA PHE A 123 3.41 -3.94 0.62
C PHE A 123 2.15 -4.70 0.22
N LEU A 124 2.04 -5.16 -1.04
CA LEU A 124 0.93 -6.01 -1.46
C LEU A 124 0.88 -7.30 -0.63
N GLN A 125 2.01 -7.95 -0.40
CA GLN A 125 2.06 -9.18 0.42
C GLN A 125 1.54 -8.93 1.83
N ALA A 126 1.94 -7.82 2.46
CA ALA A 126 1.42 -7.43 3.76
C ALA A 126 -0.10 -7.18 3.70
N ALA A 127 -0.59 -6.42 2.72
CA ALA A 127 -2.01 -6.14 2.55
C ALA A 127 -2.89 -7.40 2.48
N PHE A 128 -2.42 -8.44 1.78
CA PHE A 128 -3.11 -9.72 1.72
C PHE A 128 -3.09 -10.48 3.05
N LEU A 129 -2.02 -10.37 3.84
CA LEU A 129 -2.01 -10.93 5.19
C LEU A 129 -3.00 -10.20 6.11
N PHE A 130 -3.15 -8.87 5.99
CA PHE A 130 -4.17 -8.12 6.73
C PHE A 130 -5.58 -8.52 6.32
N ARG A 131 -5.84 -8.73 5.03
CA ARG A 131 -7.14 -9.24 4.58
C ARG A 131 -7.45 -10.62 5.16
N GLU A 132 -6.47 -11.54 5.17
CA GLU A 132 -6.64 -12.83 5.84
C GLU A 132 -6.87 -12.65 7.36
N LEU A 133 -6.31 -11.62 7.98
CA LEU A 133 -6.49 -11.36 9.41
C LEU A 133 -7.92 -10.89 9.70
N GLU A 134 -8.45 -9.98 8.89
CA GLU A 134 -9.83 -9.52 8.96
C GLU A 134 -10.82 -10.68 8.83
N GLU A 135 -10.60 -11.59 7.87
CA GLU A 135 -11.39 -12.81 7.74
C GLU A 135 -11.34 -13.69 9.00
N GLN A 136 -10.17 -13.81 9.64
CA GLN A 136 -10.05 -14.56 10.90
C GLN A 136 -10.72 -13.85 12.08
N LEU A 137 -10.66 -12.52 12.14
CA LEU A 137 -11.34 -11.74 13.19
C LEU A 137 -12.85 -11.90 13.09
N ASP A 138 -13.40 -11.84 11.87
CA ASP A 138 -14.82 -12.06 11.59
C ASP A 138 -15.26 -13.47 12.00
N ASP A 139 -14.49 -14.51 11.63
CA ASP A 139 -14.76 -15.90 11.99
C ASP A 139 -14.72 -16.16 13.51
N HIS A 140 -13.97 -15.33 14.24
CA HIS A 140 -13.76 -15.44 15.68
C HIS A 140 -14.52 -14.40 16.52
N GLU A 141 -15.45 -13.64 15.93
CA GLU A 141 -16.19 -12.55 16.60
C GLU A 141 -15.25 -11.61 17.39
N ASP A 142 -14.17 -11.16 16.75
CA ASP A 142 -13.09 -10.33 17.31
C ASP A 142 -12.27 -10.97 18.46
N ASN A 143 -12.56 -12.21 18.84
CA ASN A 143 -11.85 -12.94 19.90
C ASN A 143 -10.81 -13.90 19.32
N LEU A 144 -9.83 -13.34 18.60
CA LEU A 144 -8.81 -14.11 17.90
C LEU A 144 -7.89 -14.86 18.89
N PRO A 145 -7.73 -16.20 18.78
CA PRO A 145 -6.81 -16.96 19.63
C PRO A 145 -5.36 -16.45 19.54
N ILE A 146 -4.63 -16.50 20.65
CA ILE A 146 -3.24 -16.00 20.73
C ILE A 146 -2.33 -16.71 19.73
N GLU A 147 -2.55 -18.00 19.47
CA GLU A 147 -1.76 -18.76 18.50
C GLU A 147 -1.95 -18.21 17.08
N ILE A 148 -3.13 -17.73 16.73
CA ILE A 148 -3.43 -17.15 15.41
C ILE A 148 -2.82 -15.74 15.31
N GLN A 149 -2.88 -14.95 16.39
CA GLN A 149 -2.21 -13.64 16.48
C GLN A 149 -0.69 -13.79 16.27
N GLU A 150 -0.05 -14.72 16.99
CA GLU A 150 1.39 -14.99 16.86
C GLU A 150 1.76 -15.47 15.46
N LEU A 151 0.92 -16.31 14.84
CA LEU A 151 1.11 -16.75 13.46
C LEU A 151 1.08 -15.58 12.48
N PHE A 152 0.11 -14.68 12.61
CA PHE A 152 0.01 -13.47 11.80
C PHE A 152 1.27 -12.61 11.90
N VAL A 153 1.68 -12.26 13.13
CA VAL A 153 2.88 -11.44 13.38
C VAL A 153 4.11 -12.13 12.79
N SER A 154 4.28 -13.43 13.02
CA SER A 154 5.40 -14.20 12.47
C SER A 154 5.42 -14.24 10.94
N SER A 155 4.26 -14.16 10.29
CA SER A 155 4.15 -14.13 8.83
C SER A 155 4.46 -12.75 8.26
N LEU A 156 4.08 -11.67 8.95
CA LEU A 156 4.51 -10.31 8.60
C LEU A 156 6.02 -10.13 8.77
N GLU A 157 6.61 -10.61 9.87
CA GLU A 157 8.05 -10.53 10.13
C GLU A 157 8.89 -11.24 9.06
N LYS A 158 8.38 -12.33 8.45
CA LYS A 158 9.04 -13.00 7.32
C LYS A 158 9.03 -12.18 6.02
N ILE A 159 8.19 -11.15 5.95
CA ILE A 159 8.04 -10.27 4.79
C ILE A 159 8.80 -8.96 5.02
N SER A 160 8.71 -8.40 6.23
CA SER A 160 9.52 -7.28 6.69
C SER A 160 9.61 -7.29 8.23
N ASP A 161 10.83 -7.17 8.74
CA ASP A 161 11.14 -7.24 10.18
C ASP A 161 10.42 -6.16 11.01
N ASP A 162 10.02 -5.04 10.40
CA ASP A 162 9.46 -3.88 11.10
C ASP A 162 8.05 -3.47 10.65
N PHE A 163 7.44 -4.18 9.70
CA PHE A 163 6.12 -3.79 9.17
C PHE A 163 5.07 -3.75 10.27
N TYR A 164 4.94 -4.83 11.04
CA TYR A 164 3.94 -4.91 12.11
C TYR A 164 4.16 -3.83 13.19
N LEU A 165 5.43 -3.52 13.49
CA LEU A 165 5.79 -2.48 14.47
C LEU A 165 5.47 -1.06 13.98
N LYS A 166 5.58 -0.83 12.67
CA LYS A 166 5.28 0.46 12.02
C LYS A 166 3.82 0.63 11.65
N TYR A 167 3.05 -0.46 11.59
CA TYR A 167 1.69 -0.43 11.10
C TYR A 167 0.82 0.49 11.98
N PRO A 168 0.09 1.46 11.39
CA PRO A 168 -0.55 2.53 12.14
C PRO A 168 -1.80 2.08 12.91
N TYR A 169 -2.40 0.94 12.52
CA TYR A 169 -3.66 0.46 13.11
C TYR A 169 -3.43 -0.71 14.06
N LYS A 170 -4.23 -0.74 15.14
CA LYS A 170 -4.22 -1.86 16.08
C LYS A 170 -4.95 -3.06 15.49
N CYS A 171 -4.31 -4.22 15.54
CA CYS A 171 -4.82 -5.46 14.97
C CYS A 171 -5.61 -6.32 15.97
N PHE A 172 -5.25 -6.28 17.26
CA PHE A 172 -5.85 -7.03 18.37
C PHE A 172 -5.45 -6.42 19.72
#